data_AF-A0A1Y0BKL3-F1
#
_entry.id   AF-A0A1Y0BKL3-F1
#
_cell.length_a   1.000
_cell.length_b   1.000
_cell.length_c   1.000
_cell.angle_alpha   90.00
_cell.angle_beta   90.00
_cell.angle_gamma   90.00
#
_symmetry.space_group_name_H-M   'P 1'
#
loop_
_entity.id
_entity.type
_entity.pdbx_description
1 polymer ?
#
loop_
_entity_poly.entity_id
_entity_poly.type
_entity_poly.pdbx_seq_one_letter_code
_entity_poly.pdbx_strand_id
1 'polypeptide(L)'
;MKIYFGHRVFTRENPTWGDPVVAVHDVISREAGVIAEEIRPCECRTLTTVSYHSPDGIEWGYPGSGPADLALSILADYFEETPAEVLAALRSMWAPRSKAAALHQRFKAEFLASEQRDEWQIRADVIEVWLSSPSIRACLEKLAEDDLELAEIRQLDEAEHGTAD
;
A
#
# COMPACT_ATOMS: atom_id res chain seq x y z
N MET A 1 12.79 -6.02 -7.17
CA MET A 1 11.98 -4.82 -7.47
C MET A 1 10.54 -5.25 -7.71
N LYS A 2 9.56 -4.62 -7.04
CA LYS A 2 8.14 -4.93 -7.23
C LYS A 2 7.54 -4.11 -8.37
N ILE A 3 6.64 -4.70 -9.14
CA ILE A 3 5.84 -4.00 -10.14
C ILE A 3 4.37 -4.38 -9.94
N TYR A 4 3.52 -3.37 -9.78
CA TYR A 4 2.08 -3.50 -9.64
C TYR A 4 1.42 -3.27 -10.98
N PHE A 5 0.55 -4.19 -11.40
CA PHE A 5 -0.22 -4.11 -12.63
C PHE A 5 -1.69 -4.19 -12.32
N GLY A 6 -2.44 -3.14 -12.64
CA GLY A 6 -3.90 -3.20 -12.64
C GLY A 6 -4.42 -3.43 -14.03
N HIS A 7 -5.36 -4.37 -14.18
CA HIS A 7 -6.12 -4.56 -15.40
C HIS A 7 -7.58 -4.89 -15.09
N ARG A 8 -8.51 -4.47 -15.95
CA ARG A 8 -9.92 -4.84 -15.87
C ARG A 8 -10.20 -6.07 -16.71
N VAL A 9 -10.75 -7.11 -16.09
CA VAL A 9 -11.15 -8.34 -16.78
C VAL A 9 -12.63 -8.25 -17.14
N PHE A 10 -12.93 -8.08 -18.41
CA PHE A 10 -14.31 -8.00 -18.89
C PHE A 10 -14.89 -9.39 -19.03
N THR A 11 -15.82 -9.74 -18.15
CA THR A 11 -16.54 -11.01 -18.17
C THR A 11 -17.92 -10.81 -18.82
N ARG A 12 -18.59 -11.92 -19.16
CA ARG A 12 -19.98 -11.87 -19.63
C ARG A 12 -20.93 -11.31 -18.57
N GLU A 13 -20.57 -11.46 -17.29
CA GLU A 13 -21.35 -10.98 -16.14
C GLU A 13 -21.08 -9.50 -15.84
N ASN A 14 -19.88 -9.01 -16.14
CA ASN A 14 -19.49 -7.61 -15.97
C ASN A 14 -18.83 -7.03 -17.25
N PRO A 15 -19.59 -6.85 -18.35
CA PRO A 15 -19.04 -6.45 -19.64
C PRO A 15 -18.71 -4.96 -19.75
N THR A 16 -19.23 -4.12 -18.85
CA THR A 16 -19.13 -2.67 -18.94
C THR A 16 -18.06 -2.10 -18.01
N TRP A 17 -17.95 -2.62 -16.79
CA TRP A 17 -17.01 -2.11 -15.79
C TRP A 17 -15.78 -3.00 -15.63
N GLY A 18 -15.89 -4.29 -15.96
CA GLY A 18 -14.84 -5.29 -15.80
C GLY A 18 -14.50 -5.54 -14.33
N ASP A 19 -14.02 -6.75 -14.05
CA ASP A 19 -13.58 -7.13 -12.71
C ASP A 19 -12.14 -6.62 -12.50
N PRO A 20 -11.90 -5.75 -11.51
CA PRO A 20 -10.59 -5.16 -11.28
C PRO A 20 -9.63 -6.19 -10.68
N VAL A 21 -8.53 -6.47 -11.38
CA VAL A 21 -7.49 -7.39 -10.93
C VAL A 21 -6.16 -6.66 -10.83
N VAL A 22 -5.49 -6.80 -9.69
CA VAL A 22 -4.15 -6.25 -9.47
C VAL A 22 -3.17 -7.38 -9.22
N ALA A 23 -2.19 -7.49 -10.11
CA ALA A 23 -1.10 -8.45 -10.03
C ALA A 23 0.19 -7.75 -9.55
N VAL A 24 0.96 -8.45 -8.74
CA VAL A 24 2.28 -8.05 -8.26
C VAL A 24 3.31 -8.95 -8.91
N HIS A 25 4.27 -8.35 -9.59
CA HIS A 25 5.39 -9.03 -10.21
C HIS A 25 6.65 -8.73 -9.41
N ASP A 26 7.25 -9.78 -8.84
CA ASP A 26 8.54 -9.70 -8.19
C ASP A 26 9.66 -9.91 -9.21
N VAL A 27 10.40 -8.83 -9.48
CA VAL A 27 11.48 -8.79 -10.47
C VAL A 27 12.82 -8.91 -9.77
N ILE A 28 13.57 -9.97 -10.07
CA ILE A 28 14.98 -10.09 -9.69
C ILE A 28 15.80 -9.39 -10.77
N SER A 29 16.41 -8.24 -10.44
CA SER A 29 17.38 -7.61 -11.34
C SER A 29 18.69 -8.40 -11.22
N ARG A 30 19.19 -8.94 -12.33
CA ARG A 30 20.53 -9.55 -12.37
C ARG A 30 21.56 -8.44 -12.56
N GLU A 31 22.56 -8.37 -11.69
CA GLU A 31 23.65 -7.41 -11.81
C GLU A 31 24.39 -7.53 -13.15
N ALA A 32 24.36 -6.41 -13.87
CA ALA A 32 25.37 -5.85 -14.76
C ALA A 32 26.15 -6.80 -15.69
N GLY A 33 25.72 -6.82 -16.95
CA GLY A 33 26.57 -7.30 -18.04
C GLY A 33 25.90 -7.32 -19.40
N VAL A 34 25.78 -6.13 -20.01
CA VAL A 34 25.49 -5.92 -21.44
C VAL A 34 24.02 -6.14 -21.88
N ILE A 35 23.43 -5.03 -22.36
CA ILE A 35 22.21 -4.84 -23.19
C ILE A 35 20.89 -5.51 -22.76
N ALA A 36 19.91 -4.65 -22.45
CA ALA A 36 18.52 -4.92 -22.08
C ALA A 36 18.35 -5.64 -20.73
N GLU A 37 17.85 -4.91 -19.73
CA GLU A 37 17.24 -5.46 -18.52
C GLU A 37 16.10 -6.41 -18.94
N GLU A 38 16.41 -7.69 -19.16
CA GLU A 38 15.37 -8.70 -19.37
C GLU A 38 14.77 -9.01 -18.00
N ILE A 39 13.78 -8.21 -17.62
CA ILE A 39 12.92 -8.42 -16.47
C ILE A 39 12.17 -9.73 -16.70
N ARG A 40 12.61 -10.81 -16.06
CA ARG A 40 11.80 -12.03 -15.99
C ARG A 40 10.86 -11.92 -14.79
N PRO A 41 9.53 -11.96 -14.98
CA PRO A 41 8.61 -12.10 -13.86
C PRO A 41 8.81 -13.50 -13.28
N CYS A 42 9.48 -13.57 -12.13
CA CYS A 42 9.81 -14.84 -11.47
C CYS A 42 8.62 -15.35 -10.66
N GLU A 43 7.75 -14.45 -10.22
CA GLU A 43 6.57 -14.73 -9.41
C GLU A 43 5.52 -13.65 -9.69
N CYS A 44 4.36 -14.07 -10.20
CA CYS A 44 3.18 -13.22 -10.38
C CYS A 44 2.15 -13.68 -9.36
N ARG A 45 1.81 -12.80 -8.41
CA ARG A 45 0.80 -13.09 -7.39
C ARG A 45 -0.28 -12.01 -7.39
N THR A 46 -1.48 -12.37 -6.95
CA THR A 46 -2.54 -11.40 -6.74
C THR A 46 -2.22 -10.53 -5.52
N LEU A 47 -2.47 -9.22 -5.63
CA LEU A 47 -2.31 -8.29 -4.52
C LEU A 47 -3.25 -8.68 -3.37
N THR A 48 -2.71 -8.78 -2.16
CA THR A 48 -3.53 -8.98 -0.96
C THR A 48 -4.28 -7.69 -0.63
N THR A 49 -5.59 -7.80 -0.45
CA THR A 49 -6.45 -6.63 -0.27
C THR A 49 -6.61 -6.22 1.19
N VAL A 50 -6.51 -4.92 1.43
CA VAL A 50 -6.89 -4.29 2.69
C VAL A 50 -8.28 -3.67 2.50
N SER A 51 -9.33 -4.40 2.91
CA SER A 51 -10.71 -3.90 2.86
C SER A 51 -11.02 -3.10 4.13
N TYR A 52 -11.04 -1.77 4.00
CA TYR A 52 -11.37 -0.86 5.09
C TYR A 52 -12.60 -0.03 4.75
N HIS A 53 -12.64 0.54 3.54
CA HIS A 53 -13.73 1.41 3.11
C HIS A 53 -14.76 0.71 2.23
N SER A 54 -14.36 -0.26 1.41
CA SER A 54 -15.20 -0.91 0.42
C SER A 54 -15.26 -2.43 0.67
N PRO A 55 -16.44 -2.99 1.01
CA PRO A 55 -16.64 -4.44 0.97
C PRO A 55 -16.67 -4.96 -0.47
N ASP A 56 -16.95 -4.10 -1.45
CA ASP A 56 -17.15 -4.47 -2.86
C ASP A 56 -15.82 -4.64 -3.62
N GLY A 57 -14.69 -4.32 -2.97
CA GLY A 57 -13.35 -4.61 -3.47
C GLY A 57 -12.55 -3.40 -3.94
N ILE A 58 -11.55 -3.67 -4.77
CA ILE A 58 -10.55 -2.73 -5.28
C ILE A 58 -11.10 -2.00 -6.49
N GLU A 59 -10.92 -0.68 -6.62
CA GLU A 59 -11.19 0.04 -7.88
C GLU A 59 -10.17 1.17 -8.13
N TRP A 60 -10.21 1.82 -9.30
CA TRP A 60 -9.42 3.01 -9.65
C TRP A 60 -10.17 3.92 -10.63
N GLY A 61 -9.68 5.15 -10.82
CA GLY A 61 -10.21 6.12 -11.79
C GLY A 61 -11.25 7.10 -11.25
N TYR A 62 -11.43 7.15 -9.94
CA TYR A 62 -12.28 8.14 -9.26
C TYR A 62 -11.77 8.42 -7.83
N PRO A 63 -12.20 9.50 -7.16
CA PRO A 63 -11.67 9.86 -5.83
C PRO A 63 -12.27 9.10 -4.63
N GLY A 64 -13.00 8.00 -4.84
CA GLY A 64 -13.80 7.33 -3.78
C GLY A 64 -13.06 6.29 -2.94
N SER A 65 -13.83 5.32 -2.40
CA SER A 65 -13.39 4.32 -1.42
C SER A 65 -12.63 3.14 -2.03
N GLY A 66 -13.06 2.60 -3.17
CA GLY A 66 -12.34 1.51 -3.86
C GLY A 66 -10.88 1.87 -4.19
N PRO A 67 -10.61 3.08 -4.71
CA PRO A 67 -9.24 3.56 -4.96
C PRO A 67 -8.44 3.83 -3.68
N ALA A 68 -9.12 4.10 -2.56
CA ALA A 68 -8.47 4.22 -1.25
C ALA A 68 -8.01 2.86 -0.72
N ASP A 69 -8.84 1.83 -0.84
CA ASP A 69 -8.50 0.47 -0.44
C ASP A 69 -7.43 -0.14 -1.38
N LEU A 70 -7.44 0.22 -2.68
CA LEU A 70 -6.33 -0.11 -3.58
C LEU A 70 -5.02 0.55 -3.14
N ALA A 71 -5.04 1.84 -2.83
CA ALA A 71 -3.85 2.56 -2.35
C ALA A 71 -3.30 1.93 -1.06
N LEU A 72 -4.19 1.57 -0.11
CA LEU A 72 -3.81 0.86 1.11
C LEU A 72 -3.15 -0.48 0.78
N SER A 73 -3.75 -1.26 -0.11
CA SER A 73 -3.25 -2.59 -0.48
C SER A 73 -1.86 -2.53 -1.14
N ILE A 74 -1.64 -1.60 -2.08
CA ILE A 74 -0.34 -1.41 -2.73
C ILE A 74 0.72 -0.97 -1.71
N LEU A 75 0.41 0.01 -0.85
CA LEU A 75 1.37 0.51 0.12
C LEU A 75 1.66 -0.50 1.23
N ALA A 76 0.67 -1.27 1.67
CA ALA A 76 0.84 -2.34 2.63
C ALA A 76 1.81 -3.40 2.09
N ASP A 77 1.60 -3.81 0.84
CA ASP A 77 2.49 -4.73 0.14
C ASP A 77 3.91 -4.16 -0.05
N TYR A 78 4.02 -2.87 -0.38
CA TYR A 78 5.30 -2.19 -0.58
C TYR A 78 6.10 -2.07 0.72
N PHE A 79 5.47 -1.66 1.82
CA PHE A 79 6.11 -1.52 3.14
C PHE A 79 6.18 -2.83 3.93
N GLU A 80 5.67 -3.93 3.37
CA GLU A 80 5.60 -5.25 4.01
C GLU A 80 4.78 -5.22 5.31
N GLU A 81 3.75 -4.37 5.34
CA GLU A 81 2.78 -4.29 6.42
C GLU A 81 1.63 -5.27 6.15
N THR A 82 1.25 -6.06 7.16
CA THR A 82 0.14 -6.98 7.04
C THR A 82 -1.19 -6.22 7.03
N PRO A 83 -2.25 -6.74 6.37
CA PRO A 83 -3.58 -6.12 6.42
C PRO A 83 -4.08 -5.90 7.85
N ALA A 84 -3.74 -6.79 8.77
CA ALA A 84 -4.13 -6.68 10.18
C ALA A 84 -3.47 -5.47 10.87
N GLU A 85 -2.18 -5.22 10.63
CA GLU A 85 -1.46 -4.05 11.18
C GLU A 85 -2.02 -2.75 10.64
N VAL A 86 -2.23 -2.68 9.31
CA VAL A 86 -2.80 -1.50 8.65
C VAL A 86 -4.21 -1.20 9.19
N LEU A 87 -5.06 -2.22 9.30
CA LEU A 87 -6.41 -2.07 9.86
C LEU A 87 -6.39 -1.70 11.34
N ALA A 88 -5.45 -2.23 12.13
CA ALA A 88 -5.30 -1.85 13.53
C ALA A 88 -4.94 -0.37 13.66
N ALA A 89 -3.99 0.11 12.87
CA ALA A 89 -3.58 1.52 12.82
C ALA A 89 -4.73 2.45 12.40
N LEU A 90 -5.59 2.02 11.47
CA LEU A 90 -6.76 2.79 11.03
C LEU A 90 -7.91 2.81 12.05
N ARG A 91 -8.01 1.78 12.90
CA ARG A 91 -9.13 1.61 13.85
C ARG A 91 -8.81 2.09 15.25
N SER A 92 -7.54 2.13 15.64
CA SER A 92 -7.13 2.44 17.00
C SER A 92 -6.00 3.45 17.03
N MET A 93 -6.19 4.51 17.82
CA MET A 93 -5.14 5.47 18.14
C MET A 93 -3.98 4.84 18.92
N TRP A 94 -4.26 3.75 19.63
CA TRP A 94 -3.29 3.04 20.47
C TRP A 94 -2.56 1.94 19.72
N ALA A 95 -2.85 1.69 18.44
CA ALA A 95 -2.13 0.70 17.63
C ALA A 95 -0.81 1.29 17.09
N PRO A 96 0.19 0.46 16.79
CA PRO A 96 1.40 0.91 16.11
C PRO A 96 1.05 1.65 14.82
N ARG A 97 1.86 2.65 14.48
CA ARG A 97 1.64 3.45 13.29
C ARG A 97 1.93 2.64 12.04
N SER A 98 1.06 2.74 11.04
CA SER A 98 1.28 2.14 9.71
C SER A 98 1.58 3.21 8.67
N LYS A 99 2.62 2.98 7.87
CA LYS A 99 3.01 3.85 6.75
C LYS A 99 1.96 3.80 5.65
N ALA A 100 1.42 2.63 5.34
CA ALA A 100 0.33 2.50 4.38
C ALA A 100 -0.90 3.30 4.83
N ALA A 101 -1.31 3.16 6.09
CA ALA A 101 -2.43 3.90 6.66
C ALA A 101 -2.21 5.42 6.59
N ALA A 102 -1.00 5.91 6.89
CA ALA A 102 -0.69 7.34 6.86
C ALA A 102 -0.65 7.95 5.44
N LEU A 103 -0.28 7.16 4.44
CA LEU A 103 0.04 7.66 3.10
C LEU A 103 -1.02 7.36 2.02
N HIS A 104 -1.92 6.40 2.25
CA HIS A 104 -2.85 5.90 1.22
C HIS A 104 -3.71 6.99 0.55
N GLN A 105 -4.20 7.98 1.28
CA GLN A 105 -5.02 9.03 0.67
C GLN A 105 -4.23 9.91 -0.29
N ARG A 106 -2.95 10.20 0.01
CA ARG A 106 -2.07 10.97 -0.88
C ARG A 106 -1.67 10.15 -2.08
N PHE A 107 -1.33 8.88 -1.86
CA PHE A 107 -0.99 7.95 -2.94
C PHE A 107 -2.17 7.76 -3.89
N LYS A 108 -3.38 7.58 -3.35
CA LYS A 108 -4.62 7.51 -4.13
C LYS A 108 -4.78 8.74 -5.02
N ALA A 109 -4.67 9.94 -4.44
CA ALA A 109 -4.84 11.19 -5.18
C ALA A 109 -3.84 11.33 -6.34
N GLU A 110 -2.60 10.92 -6.12
CA GLU A 110 -1.52 11.04 -7.11
C GLU A 110 -1.62 10.00 -8.23
N PHE A 111 -1.86 8.73 -7.89
CA PHE A 111 -1.68 7.62 -8.83
C PHE A 111 -2.98 6.97 -9.30
N LEU A 112 -4.04 7.00 -8.51
CA LEU A 112 -5.22 6.14 -8.75
C LEU A 112 -6.50 6.92 -9.02
N ALA A 113 -6.67 8.10 -8.42
CA ALA A 113 -7.90 8.86 -8.49
C ALA A 113 -8.19 9.41 -9.89
N SER A 114 -7.15 9.70 -10.67
CA SER A 114 -7.25 10.18 -12.06
C SER A 114 -6.96 9.11 -13.11
N GLU A 115 -6.64 7.88 -12.69
CA GLU A 115 -6.25 6.81 -13.61
C GLU A 115 -7.47 6.23 -14.32
N GLN A 116 -7.71 6.67 -15.55
CA GLN A 116 -8.86 6.24 -16.35
C GLN A 116 -8.56 5.04 -17.26
N ARG A 117 -7.32 4.55 -17.28
CA ARG A 117 -6.96 3.40 -18.13
C ARG A 117 -7.49 2.10 -17.56
N ASP A 118 -7.90 1.22 -18.46
CA ASP A 118 -8.25 -0.17 -18.12
C ASP A 118 -7.03 -0.96 -17.68
N GLU A 119 -5.84 -0.54 -18.10
CA GLU A 119 -4.55 -1.14 -17.75
C GLU A 119 -3.55 -0.07 -17.29
N TRP A 120 -2.88 -0.31 -16.17
CA TRP A 120 -1.83 0.56 -15.65
C TRP A 120 -0.74 -0.24 -14.97
N GLN A 121 0.42 0.41 -14.82
CA GLN A 121 1.59 -0.15 -14.15
C GLN A 121 2.16 0.89 -13.20
N ILE A 122 2.42 0.49 -11.96
CA ILE A 122 3.17 1.27 -10.97
C ILE A 122 4.37 0.43 -10.54
N ARG A 123 5.57 0.98 -10.68
CA ARG A 123 6.82 0.31 -10.30
C ARG A 123 7.26 0.79 -8.92
N ALA A 124 7.96 -0.07 -8.17
CA ALA A 124 8.49 0.26 -6.86
C ALA A 124 9.45 1.49 -6.88
N ASP A 125 10.24 1.66 -7.94
CA ASP A 125 11.13 2.84 -8.10
C ASP A 125 10.35 4.16 -8.22
N VAL A 126 9.20 4.14 -8.90
CA VAL A 126 8.29 5.30 -8.95
C VAL A 126 7.75 5.63 -7.56
N ILE A 127 7.42 4.61 -6.77
CA ILE A 127 7.00 4.79 -5.37
C ILE A 127 8.16 5.36 -4.54
N GLU A 128 9.39 4.86 -4.70
CA GLU A 128 10.58 5.39 -4.01
C GLU A 128 10.85 6.87 -4.33
N VAL A 129 10.72 7.26 -5.59
CA VAL A 129 10.83 8.66 -6.01
C VAL A 129 9.73 9.51 -5.37
N TRP A 130 8.50 9.00 -5.33
CA TRP A 130 7.39 9.68 -4.69
C TRP A 130 7.59 9.84 -3.17
N LEU A 131 8.05 8.79 -2.48
CA LEU A 131 8.40 8.82 -1.06
C LEU A 131 9.53 9.80 -0.74
N SER A 132 10.41 10.05 -1.70
CA SER A 132 11.48 11.03 -1.60
C SER A 132 11.00 12.48 -1.71
N SER A 133 9.71 12.72 -1.96
CA SER A 133 9.13 14.06 -1.95
C SER A 133 9.22 14.68 -0.54
N PRO A 134 9.61 15.96 -0.40
CA PRO A 134 9.77 16.59 0.92
C PRO A 134 8.54 16.49 1.83
N SER A 135 7.34 16.63 1.26
CA SER A 135 6.07 16.53 2.00
C SER A 135 5.79 15.12 2.52
N ILE A 136 6.16 14.10 1.76
CA ILE A 136 5.96 12.69 2.14
C ILE A 136 7.02 12.28 3.17
N ARG A 137 8.28 12.69 2.97
CA ARG A 137 9.35 12.47 3.94
C ARG A 137 9.01 13.06 5.30
N ALA A 138 8.59 14.33 5.35
CA ALA A 138 8.19 14.97 6.60
C ALA A 138 7.00 14.24 7.27
N CYS A 139 6.07 13.68 6.48
CA CYS A 139 4.98 12.88 7.01
C CYS A 139 5.48 11.56 7.63
N LEU A 140 6.46 10.90 7.02
CA LEU A 140 7.06 9.66 7.53
C LEU A 140 7.92 9.90 8.78
N GLU A 141 8.66 11.00 8.81
CA GLU A 141 9.45 11.41 9.99
C GLU A 141 8.53 11.63 11.18
N LYS A 142 7.47 12.42 11.00
CA LYS A 142 6.46 12.62 12.05
C LYS A 142 5.81 11.31 12.50
N LEU A 143 5.50 10.42 11.55
CA LEU A 143 4.90 9.12 11.88
C LEU A 143 5.83 8.27 12.75
N ALA A 144 7.15 8.31 12.49
CA ALA A 144 8.14 7.59 13.27
C ALA A 144 8.29 8.18 14.68
N GLU A 145 8.24 9.51 14.82
CA GLU A 145 8.20 10.18 16.13
C GLU A 145 6.96 9.76 16.93
N ASP A 146 5.77 9.84 16.33
CA ASP A 146 4.50 9.45 16.96
C ASP A 146 4.48 7.97 17.39
N ASP A 147 5.17 7.08 16.66
CA ASP A 147 5.26 5.64 16.98
C ASP A 147 6.21 5.37 18.16
N LEU A 148 7.33 6.09 18.23
CA LEU A 148 8.27 6.04 19.36
C LEU A 148 7.62 6.54 20.65
N GLU A 149 6.90 7.65 20.59
CA GLU A 149 6.15 8.18 21.74
C GLU A 149 5.10 7.19 22.23
N LEU A 150 4.36 6.55 21.31
CA LEU A 150 3.39 5.53 21.66
C LEU A 150 4.04 4.31 22.32
N ALA A 151 5.21 3.89 21.83
CA ALA A 151 5.97 2.78 22.42
C ALA A 151 6.45 3.11 23.84
N GLU A 152 6.90 4.34 24.08
CA GLU A 152 7.30 4.81 25.42
C GLU A 152 6.11 4.83 26.39
N ILE A 153 4.96 5.36 25.97
CA ILE A 153 3.74 5.36 26.80
C ILE A 153 3.32 3.94 27.18
N ARG A 154 3.38 2.99 26.24
CA ARG A 154 3.05 1.58 26.51
C ARG A 154 4.01 0.95 27.52
N GLN A 155 5.31 1.22 27.41
CA GLN A 155 6.29 0.72 28.37
C GLN A 155 6.04 1.24 29.79
N LEU A 156 5.60 2.50 29.92
CA LEU A 156 5.23 3.08 31.22
C LEU A 156 3.97 2.43 31.80
N ASP A 157 2.94 2.21 30.98
CA ASP A 157 1.69 1.57 31.41
C ASP A 157 1.92 0.11 31.89
N GLU A 158 2.76 -0.64 31.16
CA GLU A 158 3.16 -2.00 31.53
C GLU A 158 3.96 -2.04 32.84
N ALA A 159 4.83 -1.04 33.08
CA ALA A 159 5.61 -0.93 34.29
C ALA A 159 4.75 -0.60 35.53
N GLU A 160 3.70 0.21 35.38
CA GLU A 160 2.79 0.57 36.48
C GLU A 160 1.81 -0.57 36.84
N HIS A 161 1.34 -1.32 35.85
CA HIS A 161 0.38 -2.42 36.07
C HIS A 161 1.05 -3.78 36.37
N GLY A 162 2.37 -3.91 36.19
CA GLY A 162 3.14 -5.11 36.51
C GLY A 162 3.52 -5.28 38.00
N THR A 163 3.17 -4.33 38.87
CA THR A 163 3.48 -4.35 40.31
C THR A 163 2.24 -4.49 41.20
N ALA A 164 1.43 -5.52 40.94
CA ALA A 164 0.38 -5.96 41.86
C ALA A 164 0.39 -7.49 41.94
N ASP A 165 1.34 -8.00 42.72
CA ASP A 165 1.39 -9.39 43.21
C ASP A 165 0.77 -9.45 44.62
#